data_AF-A0A355E0P5-F1
#
_entry.id   AF-A0A355E0P5-F1
#
_cell.length_a   1.000
_cell.length_b   1.000
_cell.length_c   1.000
_cell.angle_alpha   90.00
_cell.angle_beta   90.00
_cell.angle_gamma   90.00
#
_symmetry.space_group_name_H-M   'P 1'
#
loop_
_entity.id
_entity.type
_entity.pdbx_description
1 polymer ?
#
loop_
_entity_poly.entity_id
_entity_poly.type
_entity_poly.pdbx_seq_one_letter_code
_entity_poly.pdbx_strand_id
1 'polypeptide(L)'
;MLTDAQIANEPRCPWRACILAENGSFADVIRTGLANIFASATITTDMGGGQNCDIGFRYKSLAWADDSEVVSAYTGETLLRILDAHYRGALLACSYLLPNQPLGAKLDQQRTQYRKLSTPPAGGISKEDLKELVQTAVFSATQAKDIAAPALSPQSDIDLPKTGLSQKPDDFALVIGIEKYSNDLPDAQFAERDAAAAKNHLLALGYPERNIKLLTGQRATGTSLASYIEDWLPRMAKPDSTVFFYFSGHGAPSEAGQAYIVPWDGNPNFLEKSAYPLKKLYAQLGSLKAKQVIVALDSCFSGTGGRSILAEGTRPLVNQVDTSVGSGGKITLFAAASPKEVTATLKEQGHGIFTYYFLKGLGGEAKGKDGSITAQGLYQYLKPKVQDAASRQNRDQTPVLEGAAESEITRFK
;
A
#
# COMPACT_ATOMS: atom_id res chain seq x y z
N MET A 1 21.84 -42.90 6.26
CA MET A 1 21.44 -43.69 5.07
C MET A 1 19.91 -43.73 5.01
N LEU A 2 19.36 -42.97 4.07
CA LEU A 2 18.04 -43.13 3.47
C LEU A 2 18.28 -42.87 1.98
N THR A 3 17.75 -43.70 1.09
CA THR A 3 18.05 -43.70 -0.35
C THR A 3 17.16 -42.72 -1.11
N ASP A 4 17.68 -42.17 -2.22
CA ASP A 4 17.15 -41.05 -3.02
C ASP A 4 15.75 -41.24 -3.65
N ALA A 5 15.08 -42.37 -3.41
CA ALA A 5 13.80 -42.70 -4.02
C ALA A 5 12.56 -42.30 -3.18
N GLN A 6 12.73 -41.69 -1.99
CA GLN A 6 11.61 -41.30 -1.12
C GLN A 6 11.38 -39.79 -0.96
N ILE A 7 12.10 -38.94 -1.71
CA ILE A 7 11.94 -37.46 -1.70
C ILE A 7 11.08 -36.96 -2.89
N ALA A 8 10.54 -37.86 -3.72
CA ALA A 8 9.90 -37.48 -4.97
C ALA A 8 8.40 -37.07 -4.89
N ASN A 9 7.78 -36.94 -3.71
CA ASN A 9 6.33 -36.68 -3.62
C ASN A 9 5.89 -35.69 -2.50
N GLU A 10 6.56 -34.55 -2.36
CA GLU A 10 6.00 -33.36 -1.71
C GLU A 10 6.38 -32.08 -2.48
N PRO A 11 5.46 -31.14 -2.77
CA PRO A 11 5.81 -29.85 -3.35
C PRO A 11 6.33 -28.92 -2.25
N ARG A 12 7.64 -29.01 -1.95
CA ARG A 12 8.32 -28.06 -1.05
C ARG A 12 9.00 -26.94 -1.84
N CYS A 13 8.56 -25.73 -1.52
CA CYS A 13 9.08 -24.44 -1.95
C CYS A 13 10.61 -24.30 -1.70
N PRO A 14 11.43 -23.92 -2.71
CA PRO A 14 12.88 -23.87 -2.58
C PRO A 14 13.35 -22.50 -2.04
N TRP A 15 13.10 -22.22 -0.76
CA TRP A 15 13.63 -21.00 -0.10
C TRP A 15 14.23 -21.25 1.29
N ARG A 16 14.64 -22.48 1.60
CA ARG A 16 15.19 -22.83 2.92
C ARG A 16 16.60 -23.43 2.96
N ALA A 17 17.38 -23.32 1.90
CA ALA A 17 18.76 -23.81 1.90
C ALA A 17 19.74 -22.77 1.35
N CYS A 18 20.11 -21.79 2.19
CA CYS A 18 21.42 -21.10 2.16
C CYS A 18 21.58 -20.12 3.36
N ILE A 19 21.08 -20.46 4.55
CA ILE A 19 21.51 -19.82 5.80
C ILE A 19 21.62 -20.90 6.89
N LEU A 20 22.60 -21.77 6.73
CA LEU A 20 23.18 -22.55 7.82
C LEU A 20 24.68 -22.60 7.56
N ALA A 21 25.39 -21.59 8.07
CA ALA A 21 26.82 -21.69 8.36
C ALA A 21 26.98 -21.42 9.85
N GLU A 22 27.61 -22.38 10.50
CA GLU A 22 27.66 -22.59 11.93
C GLU A 22 28.42 -21.48 12.67
N ASN A 23 27.88 -21.13 13.83
CA ASN A 23 28.51 -20.61 15.05
C ASN A 23 30.01 -20.21 14.99
N GLY A 24 30.26 -18.92 15.27
CA GLY A 24 31.50 -18.45 15.89
C GLY A 24 32.35 -17.48 15.05
N SER A 25 32.39 -16.22 15.47
CA SER A 25 33.38 -15.16 15.13
C SER A 25 33.15 -14.20 13.94
N PHE A 26 32.11 -14.34 13.11
CA PHE A 26 31.90 -13.37 12.00
C PHE A 26 31.19 -12.06 12.40
N ALA A 27 30.56 -12.01 13.57
CA ALA A 27 29.77 -10.86 14.02
C ALA A 27 30.60 -9.73 14.65
N ASP A 28 31.81 -10.01 15.13
CA ASP A 28 32.64 -9.00 15.82
C ASP A 28 33.58 -8.22 14.87
N VAL A 29 33.89 -8.76 13.70
CA VAL A 29 34.77 -8.09 12.70
C VAL A 29 34.04 -6.97 11.96
N ILE A 30 32.70 -7.01 11.89
CA ILE A 30 31.91 -5.94 11.26
C ILE A 30 31.84 -4.67 12.12
N ARG A 31 32.21 -4.72 13.41
CA ARG A 31 32.06 -3.57 14.33
C ARG A 31 33.21 -2.57 14.34
N THR A 32 34.37 -2.84 13.72
CA THR A 32 35.57 -2.02 14.03
C THR A 32 36.39 -1.52 12.83
N GLY A 33 35.91 -1.56 11.58
CA GLY A 33 36.75 -1.07 10.46
C GLY A 33 36.08 -0.64 9.15
N LEU A 34 34.76 -0.54 9.06
CA LEU A 34 34.05 -0.33 7.78
C LEU A 34 33.03 0.81 7.80
N ALA A 35 33.31 1.90 8.52
CA ALA A 35 32.38 3.02 8.63
C ALA A 35 32.37 3.99 7.42
N ASN A 36 33.33 3.94 6.49
CA ASN A 36 33.49 5.04 5.51
C ASN A 36 33.54 4.68 4.01
N ILE A 37 33.46 3.41 3.58
CA ILE A 37 33.54 3.07 2.13
C ILE A 37 32.38 2.19 1.60
N PHE A 38 31.49 1.68 2.47
CA PHE A 38 30.25 1.07 2.00
C PHE A 38 29.08 2.03 2.20
N ALA A 39 28.68 2.68 1.10
CA ALA A 39 27.28 3.02 0.91
C ALA A 39 26.49 1.70 1.05
N SER A 40 25.70 1.62 2.12
CA SER A 40 24.82 0.51 2.44
C SER A 40 23.99 0.10 1.21
N ALA A 41 24.41 -0.96 0.51
CA ALA A 41 23.52 -1.70 -0.36
C ALA A 41 22.65 -2.57 0.54
N THR A 42 21.61 -1.96 1.12
CA THR A 42 20.58 -2.74 1.81
C THR A 42 19.73 -3.40 0.73
N ILE A 43 19.94 -4.70 0.50
CA ILE A 43 18.96 -5.51 -0.23
C ILE A 43 17.80 -5.74 0.74
N THR A 44 16.77 -4.91 0.66
CA THR A 44 15.46 -5.26 1.19
C THR A 44 14.80 -6.19 0.19
N THR A 45 14.83 -7.49 0.43
CA THR A 45 13.87 -8.40 -0.21
C THR A 45 12.53 -8.21 0.48
N ASP A 46 11.71 -7.33 -0.06
CA ASP A 46 10.28 -7.32 0.27
C ASP A 46 9.63 -8.48 -0.48
N MET A 47 9.52 -9.64 0.19
CA MET A 47 8.70 -10.73 -0.29
C MET A 47 7.24 -10.44 0.09
N GLY A 48 6.60 -9.59 -0.72
CA GLY A 48 5.28 -9.03 -0.43
C GLY A 48 4.47 -8.65 -1.67
N GLY A 49 4.28 -9.58 -2.61
CA GLY A 49 3.06 -9.71 -3.42
C GLY A 49 2.48 -8.48 -4.15
N GLY A 50 3.20 -7.93 -5.14
CA GLY A 50 2.60 -7.08 -6.18
C GLY A 50 3.58 -6.42 -7.13
N GLN A 51 4.25 -7.20 -8.00
CA GLN A 51 4.98 -6.80 -9.22
C GLN A 51 5.60 -5.38 -9.29
N ASN A 52 6.35 -4.96 -8.27
CA ASN A 52 7.32 -3.87 -8.39
C ASN A 52 8.62 -4.29 -7.69
N CYS A 53 9.60 -4.74 -8.47
CA CYS A 53 10.98 -4.82 -8.02
C CYS A 53 11.58 -3.41 -8.08
N ASP A 54 11.41 -2.64 -7.01
CA ASP A 54 12.04 -1.32 -6.94
C ASP A 54 13.50 -1.45 -6.50
N ILE A 55 14.40 -1.64 -7.46
CA ILE A 55 15.85 -1.60 -7.21
C ILE A 55 16.28 -0.13 -7.24
N GLY A 56 16.22 0.52 -6.08
CA GLY A 56 16.68 1.91 -5.90
C GLY A 56 18.16 1.98 -5.54
N PHE A 57 19.05 2.26 -6.51
CA PHE A 57 20.42 2.67 -6.20
C PHE A 57 20.49 4.19 -6.01
N ARG A 58 20.75 4.66 -4.79
CA ARG A 58 21.17 6.05 -4.54
C ARG A 58 22.68 6.16 -4.62
N TYR A 59 23.21 6.62 -5.75
CA TYR A 59 24.62 7.02 -5.85
C TYR A 59 24.75 8.48 -5.42
N LYS A 60 25.35 8.75 -4.25
CA LYS A 60 26.03 10.03 -4.02
C LYS A 60 27.37 9.97 -4.75
N SER A 61 27.73 11.03 -5.47
CA SER A 61 28.98 11.15 -6.23
C SER A 61 30.18 10.68 -5.40
N LEU A 62 30.85 9.63 -5.85
CA LEU A 62 32.11 9.16 -5.29
C LEU A 62 33.21 10.17 -5.64
N ALA A 63 33.59 10.99 -4.66
CA ALA A 63 34.91 11.62 -4.67
C ALA A 63 35.93 10.53 -4.36
N TRP A 64 36.91 10.35 -5.23
CA TRP A 64 37.98 9.38 -5.05
C TRP A 64 38.86 9.85 -3.91
N ALA A 65 38.87 9.12 -2.80
CA ALA A 65 39.95 9.22 -1.83
C ALA A 65 41.09 8.33 -2.34
N ASP A 66 42.24 8.95 -2.60
CA ASP A 66 43.53 8.26 -2.70
C ASP A 66 43.75 7.50 -1.39
N ASP A 67 43.98 6.19 -1.49
CA ASP A 67 45.09 5.48 -0.82
C ASP A 67 44.95 3.96 -0.98
N SER A 68 46.10 3.33 -1.15
CA SER A 68 46.36 2.02 -1.74
C SER A 68 46.10 0.79 -0.86
N GLU A 69 45.26 0.88 0.18
CA GLU A 69 45.13 -0.20 1.18
C GLU A 69 43.81 -0.99 1.17
N VAL A 70 42.76 -0.58 0.44
CA VAL A 70 41.46 -1.28 0.48
C VAL A 70 41.38 -2.50 -0.45
N VAL A 71 42.36 -2.68 -1.34
CA VAL A 71 42.30 -3.70 -2.41
C VAL A 71 42.85 -5.08 -2.00
N SER A 72 43.48 -5.23 -0.82
CA SER A 72 44.13 -6.50 -0.45
C SER A 72 43.22 -7.53 0.24
N ALA A 73 41.99 -7.17 0.63
CA ALA A 73 41.16 -8.02 1.49
C ALA A 73 40.17 -8.96 0.75
N TYR A 74 40.08 -8.89 -0.58
CA TYR A 74 39.18 -9.77 -1.34
C TYR A 74 39.92 -10.41 -2.51
N THR A 75 39.98 -11.75 -2.52
CA THR A 75 40.35 -12.50 -3.73
C THR A 75 39.33 -12.20 -4.82
N GLY A 76 39.77 -11.94 -6.07
CA GLY A 76 38.88 -11.60 -7.19
C GLY A 76 37.73 -12.60 -7.42
N GLU A 77 37.88 -13.82 -6.91
CA GLU A 77 36.86 -14.87 -6.90
C GLU A 77 35.58 -14.52 -6.10
N THR A 78 35.71 -13.78 -4.99
CA THR A 78 34.56 -13.39 -4.13
C THR A 78 33.70 -12.32 -4.81
N LEU A 79 34.36 -11.34 -5.45
CA LEU A 79 33.70 -10.30 -6.24
C LEU A 79 33.00 -10.89 -7.47
N LEU A 80 33.65 -11.82 -8.16
CA LEU A 80 33.08 -12.55 -9.30
C LEU A 80 31.81 -13.33 -8.90
N ARG A 81 31.79 -13.97 -7.73
CA ARG A 81 30.60 -14.72 -7.24
C ARG A 81 29.42 -13.80 -6.92
N ILE A 82 29.67 -12.62 -6.37
CA ILE A 82 28.62 -11.63 -6.07
C ILE A 82 28.02 -11.08 -7.38
N LEU A 83 28.87 -10.81 -8.38
CA LEU A 83 28.46 -10.33 -9.69
C LEU A 83 27.74 -11.41 -10.50
N ASP A 84 28.18 -12.67 -10.45
CA ASP A 84 27.50 -13.83 -11.05
C ASP A 84 26.09 -14.02 -10.47
N ALA A 85 25.94 -13.90 -9.14
CA ALA A 85 24.65 -14.01 -8.48
C ALA A 85 23.67 -12.90 -8.94
N HIS A 86 24.14 -11.66 -9.06
CA HIS A 86 23.32 -10.54 -9.55
C HIS A 86 22.92 -10.71 -11.02
N TYR A 87 23.86 -11.15 -11.87
CA TYR A 87 23.62 -11.33 -13.30
C TYR A 87 22.65 -12.49 -13.58
N ARG A 88 22.77 -13.62 -12.86
CA ARG A 88 21.83 -14.74 -12.95
C ARG A 88 20.43 -14.35 -12.47
N GLY A 89 20.33 -13.56 -11.41
CA GLY A 89 19.06 -13.02 -10.93
C GLY A 89 18.34 -12.16 -11.98
N ALA A 90 19.09 -11.28 -12.66
CA ALA A 90 18.55 -10.43 -13.72
C ALA A 90 18.10 -11.23 -14.96
N LEU A 91 18.88 -12.23 -15.38
CA LEU A 91 18.52 -13.11 -16.51
C LEU A 91 17.28 -13.95 -16.23
N LEU A 92 17.14 -14.49 -15.02
CA LEU A 92 15.95 -15.25 -14.63
C LEU A 92 14.70 -14.37 -14.65
N ALA A 93 14.80 -13.15 -14.11
CA ALA A 93 13.70 -12.18 -14.09
C ALA A 93 13.24 -11.80 -15.51
N CYS A 94 14.18 -11.56 -16.44
CA CYS A 94 13.85 -11.26 -17.84
C CYS A 94 13.18 -12.43 -18.57
N SER A 95 13.59 -13.68 -18.30
CA SER A 95 13.00 -14.87 -18.93
C SER A 95 11.58 -15.18 -18.46
N TYR A 96 11.22 -14.77 -17.24
CA TYR A 96 9.90 -14.98 -16.65
C TYR A 96 8.88 -13.92 -17.08
N LEU A 97 9.35 -12.71 -17.42
CA LEU A 97 8.48 -11.56 -17.75
C LEU A 97 8.18 -11.40 -19.25
N LEU A 98 8.93 -12.06 -20.16
CA LEU A 98 8.76 -11.90 -21.61
C LEU A 98 8.87 -13.24 -22.37
N PRO A 99 7.87 -14.13 -22.31
CA PRO A 99 7.95 -15.46 -22.92
C PRO A 99 7.93 -15.46 -24.47
N ASN A 100 7.62 -14.34 -25.14
CA ASN A 100 7.38 -14.30 -26.60
C ASN A 100 8.07 -13.14 -27.36
N GLN A 101 9.21 -12.62 -26.89
CA GLN A 101 9.99 -11.60 -27.61
C GLN A 101 11.30 -12.20 -28.16
N PRO A 102 11.77 -11.83 -29.38
CA PRO A 102 12.99 -12.36 -29.96
C PRO A 102 14.21 -11.68 -29.33
N LEU A 103 14.49 -12.01 -28.07
CA LEU A 103 15.63 -11.50 -27.28
C LEU A 103 16.94 -12.26 -27.52
N GLY A 104 16.95 -13.25 -28.44
CA GLY A 104 18.07 -14.16 -28.66
C GLY A 104 19.39 -13.48 -29.05
N ALA A 105 19.38 -12.58 -30.04
CA ALA A 105 20.62 -12.00 -30.56
C ALA A 105 21.35 -11.06 -29.59
N LYS A 106 20.60 -10.28 -28.78
CA LYS A 106 21.19 -9.35 -27.78
C LYS A 106 21.66 -10.08 -26.53
N LEU A 107 20.92 -11.11 -26.08
CA LEU A 107 21.33 -11.98 -24.97
C LEU A 107 22.55 -12.83 -25.34
N ASP A 108 22.68 -13.28 -26.59
CA ASP A 108 23.83 -14.04 -27.06
C ASP A 108 25.10 -13.20 -27.19
N GLN A 109 24.98 -11.94 -27.61
CA GLN A 109 26.10 -11.00 -27.62
C GLN A 109 26.60 -10.72 -26.19
N GLN A 110 25.68 -10.54 -25.24
CA GLN A 110 25.99 -10.38 -23.82
C GLN A 110 26.55 -11.65 -23.16
N ARG A 111 26.02 -12.84 -23.50
CA ARG A 111 26.55 -14.15 -23.07
C ARG A 111 27.96 -14.41 -23.59
N THR A 112 28.25 -13.99 -24.82
CA THR A 112 29.58 -14.17 -25.43
C THR A 112 30.60 -13.27 -24.76
N GLN A 113 30.22 -12.04 -24.40
CA GLN A 113 31.04 -11.12 -23.63
C GLN A 113 31.26 -11.61 -22.20
N TYR A 114 30.21 -12.15 -21.55
CA TYR A 114 30.29 -12.77 -20.22
C TYR A 114 31.15 -14.05 -20.19
N ARG A 115 31.08 -14.91 -21.22
CA ARG A 115 31.93 -16.11 -21.33
C ARG A 115 33.42 -15.80 -21.40
N LYS A 116 33.80 -14.69 -22.03
CA LYS A 116 35.19 -14.20 -22.02
C LYS A 116 35.66 -13.79 -20.62
N LEU A 117 34.74 -13.45 -19.71
CA LEU A 117 35.01 -12.95 -18.35
C LEU A 117 34.89 -14.05 -17.27
N SER A 118 34.15 -15.14 -17.52
CA SER A 118 33.96 -16.26 -16.58
C SER A 118 35.18 -17.17 -16.41
N THR A 119 36.22 -16.98 -17.22
CA THR A 119 37.56 -17.55 -16.98
C THR A 119 38.51 -16.39 -16.70
N PRO A 120 38.78 -16.05 -15.43
CA PRO A 120 39.73 -14.99 -15.13
C PRO A 120 41.11 -15.39 -15.67
N PRO A 121 41.84 -14.50 -16.37
CA PRO A 121 43.25 -14.75 -16.63
C PRO A 121 43.97 -14.93 -15.29
N ALA A 122 44.98 -15.78 -15.24
CA ALA A 122 45.68 -16.22 -14.02
C ALA A 122 46.33 -15.10 -13.17
N GLY A 123 46.16 -13.83 -13.54
CA GLY A 123 46.66 -12.64 -12.87
C GLY A 123 45.61 -11.74 -12.19
N GLY A 124 44.34 -12.18 -12.08
CA GLY A 124 43.27 -11.36 -11.51
C GLY A 124 42.67 -10.36 -12.50
N ILE A 125 41.60 -9.68 -12.08
CA ILE A 125 40.83 -8.73 -12.91
C ILE A 125 41.44 -7.34 -12.74
N SER A 126 41.73 -6.64 -13.84
CA SER A 126 42.27 -5.27 -13.80
C SER A 126 41.21 -4.27 -13.31
N LYS A 127 41.64 -3.10 -12.82
CA LYS A 127 40.72 -2.04 -12.38
C LYS A 127 39.83 -1.55 -13.53
N GLU A 128 40.37 -1.57 -14.74
CA GLU A 128 39.70 -1.18 -15.98
C GLU A 128 38.59 -2.17 -16.35
N ASP A 129 38.87 -3.48 -16.28
CA ASP A 129 37.87 -4.53 -16.51
C ASP A 129 36.75 -4.47 -15.47
N LEU A 130 37.08 -4.21 -14.20
CA LEU A 130 36.12 -4.02 -13.11
C LEU A 130 35.20 -2.82 -13.36
N LYS A 131 35.75 -1.72 -13.87
CA LYS A 131 34.99 -0.51 -14.21
C LYS A 131 34.03 -0.75 -15.36
N GLU A 132 34.45 -1.47 -16.39
CA GLU A 132 33.60 -1.87 -17.53
C GLU A 132 32.48 -2.82 -17.08
N LEU A 133 32.77 -3.73 -16.16
CA LEU A 133 31.78 -4.66 -15.60
C LEU A 133 30.69 -3.95 -14.80
N VAL A 134 31.09 -2.99 -13.96
CA VAL A 134 30.13 -2.15 -13.19
C VAL A 134 29.29 -1.29 -14.14
N GLN A 135 29.91 -0.68 -15.16
CA GLN A 135 29.18 0.13 -16.14
C GLN A 135 28.15 -0.69 -16.92
N THR A 136 28.51 -1.91 -17.32
CA THR A 136 27.62 -2.82 -18.04
C THR A 136 26.47 -3.29 -17.15
N ALA A 137 26.74 -3.64 -15.88
CA ALA A 137 25.70 -4.03 -14.92
C ALA A 137 24.73 -2.88 -14.61
N VAL A 138 25.24 -1.66 -14.45
CA VAL A 138 24.42 -0.46 -14.24
C VAL A 138 23.57 -0.16 -15.47
N PHE A 139 24.12 -0.26 -16.68
CA PHE A 139 23.38 -0.04 -17.93
C PHE A 139 22.27 -1.08 -18.16
N SER A 140 22.53 -2.34 -17.83
CA SER A 140 21.52 -3.41 -17.87
C SER A 140 20.42 -3.19 -16.83
N ALA A 141 20.77 -2.73 -15.62
CA ALA A 141 19.80 -2.41 -14.57
C ALA A 141 18.92 -1.19 -14.94
N THR A 142 19.47 -0.18 -15.60
CA THR A 142 18.67 0.97 -16.08
C THR A 142 17.73 0.57 -17.22
N GLN A 143 18.17 -0.26 -18.18
CA GLN A 143 17.27 -0.78 -19.21
C GLN A 143 16.16 -1.67 -18.65
N ALA A 144 16.44 -2.49 -17.65
CA ALA A 144 15.42 -3.31 -16.98
C ALA A 144 14.36 -2.44 -16.27
N LYS A 145 14.75 -1.27 -15.75
CA LYS A 145 13.84 -0.31 -15.14
C LYS A 145 12.91 0.36 -16.16
N ASP A 146 13.42 0.64 -17.36
CA ASP A 146 12.63 1.23 -18.46
C ASP A 146 11.67 0.21 -19.10
N ILE A 147 12.00 -1.09 -19.04
CA ILE A 147 11.14 -2.19 -19.54
C ILE A 147 10.10 -2.63 -18.49
N ALA A 148 10.37 -2.40 -17.20
CA ALA A 148 9.45 -2.64 -16.08
C ALA A 148 8.59 -1.41 -15.74
N ALA A 149 8.26 -0.56 -16.71
CA ALA A 149 7.16 0.37 -16.53
C ALA A 149 5.88 -0.47 -16.35
N PRO A 150 5.19 -0.41 -15.19
CA PRO A 150 3.91 -1.10 -15.05
C PRO A 150 2.98 -0.58 -16.14
N ALA A 151 2.21 -1.47 -16.78
CA ALA A 151 1.16 -1.07 -17.69
C ALA A 151 0.33 0.02 -16.98
N LEU A 152 0.48 1.27 -17.40
CA LEU A 152 -0.10 2.43 -16.73
C LEU A 152 -1.61 2.17 -16.64
N SER A 153 -2.08 1.85 -15.44
CA SER A 153 -3.51 1.96 -15.16
C SER A 153 -3.88 3.38 -15.56
N PRO A 154 -4.90 3.60 -16.43
CA PRO A 154 -5.24 4.94 -16.86
C PRO A 154 -5.39 5.84 -15.63
N GLN A 155 -4.69 6.97 -15.65
CA GLN A 155 -4.74 7.95 -14.58
C GLN A 155 -6.18 8.46 -14.49
N SER A 156 -6.79 8.33 -13.31
CA SER A 156 -8.14 8.80 -13.05
C SER A 156 -8.13 10.31 -12.85
N ASP A 157 -9.24 10.97 -13.17
CA ASP A 157 -9.41 12.40 -12.95
C ASP A 157 -9.43 12.79 -11.46
N ILE A 158 -9.55 11.81 -10.55
CA ILE A 158 -9.52 12.01 -9.10
C ILE A 158 -8.17 11.70 -8.44
N ASP A 159 -7.21 11.09 -9.12
CA ASP A 159 -5.92 10.71 -8.51
C ASP A 159 -5.18 11.94 -7.96
N LEU A 160 -5.28 13.07 -8.67
CA LEU A 160 -4.69 14.34 -8.28
C LEU A 160 -5.74 15.46 -8.35
N PRO A 161 -6.02 16.16 -7.24
CA PRO A 161 -6.93 17.30 -7.25
C PRO A 161 -6.34 18.48 -8.03
N LYS A 162 -7.22 19.27 -8.66
CA LYS A 162 -6.83 20.40 -9.54
C LYS A 162 -6.59 21.70 -8.79
N THR A 163 -7.08 21.82 -7.56
CA THR A 163 -7.06 23.05 -6.76
C THR A 163 -6.53 22.77 -5.37
N GLY A 164 -5.90 23.76 -4.75
CA GLY A 164 -5.36 23.69 -3.39
C GLY A 164 -5.79 24.89 -2.56
N LEU A 165 -6.25 24.62 -1.34
CA LEU A 165 -6.60 25.60 -0.33
C LEU A 165 -5.39 25.90 0.56
N SER A 166 -5.42 27.04 1.24
CA SER A 166 -4.41 27.38 2.25
C SER A 166 -4.39 26.35 3.37
N GLN A 167 -3.21 26.06 3.89
CA GLN A 167 -3.06 25.09 4.97
C GLN A 167 -3.82 25.50 6.23
N LYS A 168 -4.39 24.49 6.90
CA LYS A 168 -5.02 24.55 8.21
C LYS A 168 -4.11 23.78 9.18
N PRO A 169 -3.18 24.45 9.89
CA PRO A 169 -2.06 23.79 10.58
C PRO A 169 -2.43 22.74 11.63
N ASP A 170 -3.69 22.78 12.08
CA ASP A 170 -4.26 21.99 13.16
C ASP A 170 -5.26 20.95 12.68
N ASP A 171 -5.52 20.84 11.38
CA ASP A 171 -6.36 19.77 10.85
C ASP A 171 -5.54 18.48 10.69
N PHE A 172 -6.13 17.35 11.06
CA PHE A 172 -5.47 16.03 11.10
C PHE A 172 -6.26 14.99 10.32
N ALA A 173 -5.56 14.01 9.74
CA ALA A 173 -6.22 12.91 9.07
C ALA A 173 -5.56 11.56 9.33
N LEU A 174 -6.39 10.53 9.41
CA LEU A 174 -6.00 9.13 9.36
C LEU A 174 -6.67 8.50 8.14
N VAL A 175 -5.86 8.06 7.19
CA VAL A 175 -6.27 7.53 5.89
C VAL A 175 -5.78 6.10 5.79
N ILE A 176 -6.69 5.15 5.60
CA ILE A 176 -6.41 3.73 5.61
C ILE A 176 -6.95 3.10 4.32
N GLY A 177 -6.11 2.35 3.61
CA GLY A 177 -6.49 1.61 2.41
C GLY A 177 -5.90 0.21 2.46
N ILE A 178 -6.72 -0.83 2.36
CA ILE A 178 -6.26 -2.22 2.43
C ILE A 178 -6.87 -2.99 1.28
N GLU A 179 -6.07 -3.27 0.26
CA GLU A 179 -6.49 -4.00 -0.93
C GLU A 179 -6.21 -5.50 -0.77
N LYS A 180 -4.98 -5.85 -0.38
CA LYS A 180 -4.58 -7.24 -0.13
C LYS A 180 -4.46 -7.51 1.35
N TYR A 181 -4.83 -8.71 1.78
CA TYR A 181 -4.80 -9.15 3.17
C TYR A 181 -3.79 -10.27 3.37
N SER A 182 -3.29 -10.44 4.60
CA SER A 182 -2.26 -11.43 4.94
C SER A 182 -2.72 -12.90 4.84
N ASN A 183 -4.02 -13.14 4.81
CA ASN A 183 -4.68 -14.44 4.95
C ASN A 183 -5.48 -14.85 3.72
N ASP A 184 -5.03 -14.46 2.53
CA ASP A 184 -5.62 -14.82 1.23
C ASP A 184 -7.12 -14.49 1.09
N LEU A 185 -7.59 -13.46 1.82
CA LEU A 185 -8.92 -12.91 1.59
C LEU A 185 -9.01 -12.33 0.17
N PRO A 186 -10.21 -12.28 -0.42
CA PRO A 186 -10.41 -11.61 -1.69
C PRO A 186 -9.85 -10.18 -1.68
N ASP A 187 -9.34 -9.72 -2.82
CA ASP A 187 -8.84 -8.35 -2.90
C ASP A 187 -9.99 -7.34 -2.75
N ALA A 188 -9.84 -6.38 -1.85
CA ALA A 188 -10.68 -5.19 -1.79
C ALA A 188 -10.22 -4.21 -2.87
N GLN A 189 -10.58 -4.52 -4.11
CA GLN A 189 -10.10 -3.85 -5.32
C GLN A 189 -10.01 -2.32 -5.19
N PHE A 190 -8.85 -1.77 -5.57
CA PHE A 190 -8.52 -0.35 -5.56
C PHE A 190 -8.45 0.35 -4.20
N ALA A 191 -8.58 -0.37 -3.08
CA ALA A 191 -8.64 0.27 -1.76
C ALA A 191 -7.37 1.08 -1.40
N GLU A 192 -6.19 0.63 -1.84
CA GLU A 192 -4.95 1.38 -1.62
C GLU A 192 -4.85 2.62 -2.52
N ARG A 193 -5.33 2.52 -3.77
CA ARG A 193 -5.39 3.66 -4.70
C ARG A 193 -6.41 4.71 -4.25
N ASP A 194 -7.56 4.25 -3.76
CA ASP A 194 -8.60 5.05 -3.12
C ASP A 194 -8.04 5.86 -1.94
N ALA A 195 -7.27 5.21 -1.04
CA ALA A 195 -6.62 5.88 0.07
C ALA A 195 -5.52 6.87 -0.37
N ALA A 196 -4.75 6.55 -1.41
CA ALA A 196 -3.77 7.47 -1.98
C ALA A 196 -4.44 8.73 -2.56
N ALA A 197 -5.52 8.57 -3.31
CA ALA A 197 -6.32 9.67 -3.83
C ALA A 197 -6.93 10.50 -2.68
N ALA A 198 -7.49 9.86 -1.65
CA ALA A 198 -8.02 10.55 -0.48
C ALA A 198 -6.95 11.40 0.23
N LYS A 199 -5.71 10.89 0.40
CA LYS A 199 -4.58 11.69 0.91
C LYS A 199 -4.35 12.93 0.05
N ASN A 200 -4.30 12.78 -1.28
CA ASN A 200 -4.03 13.90 -2.19
C ASN A 200 -5.12 14.97 -2.12
N HIS A 201 -6.39 14.57 -2.04
CA HIS A 201 -7.51 15.50 -1.84
C HIS A 201 -7.45 16.20 -0.49
N LEU A 202 -7.07 15.51 0.59
CA LEU A 202 -6.88 16.15 1.90
C LEU A 202 -5.76 17.19 1.89
N LEU A 203 -4.64 16.91 1.22
CA LEU A 203 -3.57 17.90 1.02
C LEU A 203 -4.11 19.15 0.30
N ALA A 204 -4.88 18.95 -0.77
CA ALA A 204 -5.55 20.04 -1.49
C ALA A 204 -6.58 20.78 -0.64
N LEU A 205 -7.24 20.13 0.31
CA LEU A 205 -8.18 20.77 1.23
C LEU A 205 -7.48 21.55 2.37
N GLY A 206 -6.15 21.55 2.40
CA GLY A 206 -5.34 22.31 3.34
C GLY A 206 -4.84 21.50 4.55
N TYR A 207 -5.03 20.19 4.58
CA TYR A 207 -4.45 19.34 5.64
C TYR A 207 -2.93 19.30 5.45
N PRO A 208 -2.12 19.70 6.45
CA PRO A 208 -0.67 19.63 6.32
C PRO A 208 -0.22 18.18 6.18
N GLU A 209 0.72 17.88 5.28
CA GLU A 209 1.19 16.49 5.07
C GLU A 209 1.66 15.81 6.36
N ARG A 210 2.37 16.56 7.23
CA ARG A 210 2.83 16.07 8.53
C ARG A 210 1.70 15.59 9.47
N ASN A 211 0.48 16.10 9.24
CA ASN A 211 -0.73 15.80 10.01
C ASN A 211 -1.59 14.71 9.35
N ILE A 212 -1.18 14.14 8.22
CA ILE A 212 -1.88 13.03 7.57
C ILE A 212 -1.09 11.74 7.79
N LYS A 213 -1.74 10.73 8.36
CA LYS A 213 -1.20 9.37 8.48
C LYS A 213 -1.86 8.47 7.45
N LEU A 214 -1.05 7.94 6.53
CA LEU A 214 -1.48 6.99 5.50
C LEU A 214 -0.99 5.59 5.86
N LEU A 215 -1.93 4.68 6.12
CA LEU A 215 -1.67 3.26 6.35
C LEU A 215 -2.19 2.47 5.16
N THR A 216 -1.31 1.76 4.47
CA THR A 216 -1.68 0.88 3.36
C THR A 216 -1.04 -0.49 3.49
N GLY A 217 -1.73 -1.52 2.97
CA GLY A 217 -1.26 -2.91 2.95
C GLY A 217 -0.73 -3.35 4.32
N GLN A 218 0.47 -3.92 4.33
CA GLN A 218 1.12 -4.49 5.51
C GLN A 218 1.33 -3.50 6.68
N ARG A 219 1.23 -2.19 6.43
CA ARG A 219 1.33 -1.17 7.50
C ARG A 219 0.01 -0.98 8.26
N ALA A 220 -1.11 -1.40 7.69
CA ALA A 220 -2.45 -1.25 8.25
C ALA A 220 -2.87 -2.46 9.11
N THR A 221 -2.00 -2.86 10.04
CA THR A 221 -2.28 -3.94 11.00
C THR A 221 -3.29 -3.50 12.07
N GLY A 222 -3.90 -4.45 12.77
CA GLY A 222 -4.80 -4.16 13.90
C GLY A 222 -4.11 -3.34 14.99
N THR A 223 -2.82 -3.63 15.23
CA THR A 223 -1.99 -2.85 16.18
C THR A 223 -1.77 -1.42 15.68
N SER A 224 -1.48 -1.22 14.39
CA SER A 224 -1.35 0.11 13.81
C SER A 224 -2.66 0.90 13.91
N LEU A 225 -3.79 0.28 13.54
CA LEU A 225 -5.11 0.91 13.65
C LEU A 225 -5.37 1.38 15.08
N ALA A 226 -5.21 0.50 16.06
CA ALA A 226 -5.36 0.85 17.48
C ALA A 226 -4.41 2.00 17.88
N SER A 227 -3.13 1.93 17.53
CA SER A 227 -2.14 2.96 17.89
C SER A 227 -2.50 4.34 17.33
N TYR A 228 -2.99 4.41 16.09
CA TYR A 228 -3.33 5.69 15.48
C TYR A 228 -4.70 6.23 15.92
N ILE A 229 -5.68 5.36 16.12
CA ILE A 229 -7.04 5.73 16.55
C ILE A 229 -7.09 6.09 18.03
N GLU A 230 -6.45 5.29 18.89
CA GLU A 230 -6.59 5.38 20.35
C GLU A 230 -5.48 6.19 21.01
N ASP A 231 -4.30 6.33 20.38
CA ASP A 231 -3.19 7.08 20.97
C ASP A 231 -2.81 8.32 20.17
N TRP A 232 -2.58 8.20 18.86
CA TRP A 232 -2.11 9.34 18.06
C TRP A 232 -3.19 10.42 17.90
N LEU A 233 -4.39 10.06 17.41
CA LEU A 233 -5.47 11.03 17.20
C LEU A 233 -5.85 11.79 18.50
N PRO A 234 -6.05 11.15 19.66
CA PRO A 234 -6.38 11.86 20.90
C PRO A 234 -5.29 12.82 21.39
N ARG A 235 -4.01 12.52 21.10
CA ARG A 235 -2.87 13.41 21.42
C ARG A 235 -2.78 14.62 20.48
N MET A 236 -3.17 14.45 19.22
CA MET A 236 -3.02 15.48 18.20
C MET A 236 -4.24 16.40 18.06
N ALA A 237 -5.46 15.87 18.19
CA ALA A 237 -6.69 16.62 18.00
C ALA A 237 -6.81 17.82 18.95
N LYS A 238 -7.18 18.98 18.41
CA LYS A 238 -7.31 20.26 19.14
C LYS A 238 -8.76 20.75 19.15
N PRO A 239 -9.17 21.61 20.09
CA PRO A 239 -10.53 22.16 20.16
C PRO A 239 -11.07 22.70 18.83
N ASP A 240 -10.25 23.37 18.03
CA ASP A 240 -10.67 23.97 16.76
C ASP A 240 -10.35 23.12 15.52
N SER A 241 -9.72 21.95 15.68
CA SER A 241 -9.32 21.11 14.54
C SER A 241 -10.49 20.40 13.89
N THR A 242 -10.42 20.20 12.58
CA THR A 242 -11.15 19.15 11.88
C THR A 242 -10.30 17.88 11.83
N VAL A 243 -10.88 16.74 12.21
CA VAL A 243 -10.25 15.43 12.03
C VAL A 243 -10.95 14.68 10.91
N PHE A 244 -10.19 14.15 9.96
CA PHE A 244 -10.71 13.33 8.87
C PHE A 244 -10.27 11.87 9.04
N PHE A 245 -11.23 10.96 9.14
CA PHE A 245 -10.97 9.51 9.12
C PHE A 245 -11.50 8.93 7.82
N TYR A 246 -10.60 8.33 7.05
CA TYR A 246 -10.94 7.66 5.80
C TYR A 246 -10.51 6.19 5.86
N PHE A 247 -11.42 5.28 5.53
CA PHE A 247 -11.13 3.86 5.42
C PHE A 247 -11.69 3.30 4.11
N SER A 248 -10.85 2.59 3.37
CA SER A 248 -11.22 1.79 2.20
C SER A 248 -10.67 0.38 2.38
N GLY A 249 -11.54 -0.62 2.30
CA GLY A 249 -11.17 -2.01 2.61
C GLY A 249 -12.35 -2.84 3.09
N HIS A 250 -12.05 -4.01 3.64
CA HIS A 250 -13.06 -4.96 4.07
C HIS A 250 -13.73 -4.60 5.39
N GLY A 251 -15.04 -4.79 5.39
CA GLY A 251 -15.89 -4.76 6.57
C GLY A 251 -16.47 -6.14 6.79
N ALA A 252 -16.79 -6.46 8.03
CA ALA A 252 -17.36 -7.76 8.38
C ALA A 252 -18.38 -7.58 9.51
N PRO A 253 -19.58 -8.15 9.38
CA PRO A 253 -20.50 -8.29 10.51
C PRO A 253 -20.15 -9.53 11.33
N SER A 254 -20.22 -9.43 12.66
CA SER A 254 -20.26 -10.62 13.52
C SER A 254 -21.62 -11.30 13.46
N GLU A 255 -21.68 -12.54 13.95
CA GLU A 255 -22.95 -13.27 14.10
C GLU A 255 -23.97 -12.51 14.96
N ALA A 256 -23.49 -11.74 15.95
CA ALA A 256 -24.30 -10.91 16.83
C ALA A 256 -24.72 -9.55 16.21
N GLY A 257 -24.36 -9.27 14.95
CA GLY A 257 -24.75 -8.04 14.26
C GLY A 257 -23.86 -6.83 14.47
N GLN A 258 -22.69 -7.02 15.08
CA GLN A 258 -21.73 -5.93 15.26
C GLN A 258 -20.87 -5.78 14.01
N ALA A 259 -20.68 -4.54 13.55
CA ALA A 259 -19.83 -4.26 12.40
C ALA A 259 -18.36 -4.01 12.80
N TYR A 260 -17.45 -4.51 11.98
CA TYR A 260 -16.00 -4.40 12.15
C TYR A 260 -15.34 -3.95 10.85
N ILE A 261 -14.32 -3.09 10.94
CA ILE A 261 -13.35 -2.91 9.85
C ILE A 261 -12.22 -3.93 10.02
N VAL A 262 -11.78 -4.52 8.91
CA VAL A 262 -10.82 -5.62 8.91
C VAL A 262 -9.42 -5.05 8.60
N PRO A 263 -8.45 -5.16 9.52
CA PRO A 263 -7.06 -4.78 9.25
C PRO A 263 -6.37 -5.77 8.31
N TRP A 264 -5.15 -5.46 7.86
CA TRP A 264 -4.37 -6.32 6.97
C TRP A 264 -4.12 -7.73 7.52
N ASP A 265 -3.92 -7.83 8.84
CA ASP A 265 -3.74 -9.06 9.62
C ASP A 265 -5.06 -9.60 10.22
N GLY A 266 -6.21 -9.05 9.80
CA GLY A 266 -7.52 -9.42 10.31
C GLY A 266 -8.00 -10.77 9.77
N ASN A 267 -8.56 -11.60 10.65
CA ASN A 267 -9.09 -12.91 10.30
C ASN A 267 -10.60 -12.99 10.60
N PRO A 268 -11.46 -13.12 9.57
CA PRO A 268 -12.92 -13.22 9.75
C PRO A 268 -13.35 -14.36 10.68
N ASN A 269 -12.59 -15.46 10.74
CA ASN A 269 -12.86 -16.59 11.64
C ASN A 269 -12.62 -16.23 13.12
N PHE A 270 -11.86 -15.17 13.39
CA PHE A 270 -11.56 -14.65 14.73
C PHE A 270 -11.88 -13.16 14.80
N LEU A 271 -13.03 -12.76 14.26
CA LEU A 271 -13.36 -11.36 14.00
C LEU A 271 -13.25 -10.47 15.25
N GLU A 272 -13.82 -10.90 16.38
CA GLU A 272 -13.80 -10.14 17.63
C GLU A 272 -12.39 -9.87 18.18
N LYS A 273 -11.42 -10.73 17.84
CA LYS A 273 -10.03 -10.65 18.32
C LYS A 273 -9.08 -9.98 17.34
N SER A 274 -9.41 -10.00 16.05
CA SER A 274 -8.48 -9.62 14.97
C SER A 274 -8.98 -8.46 14.11
N ALA A 275 -10.24 -8.06 14.22
CA ALA A 275 -10.79 -6.90 13.53
C ALA A 275 -11.12 -5.76 14.50
N TYR A 276 -11.35 -4.55 13.97
CA TYR A 276 -11.59 -3.36 14.77
C TYR A 276 -13.09 -3.00 14.79
N PRO A 277 -13.76 -3.02 15.97
CA PRO A 277 -15.21 -2.77 16.04
C PRO A 277 -15.58 -1.33 15.65
N LEU A 278 -16.59 -1.13 14.80
CA LEU A 278 -17.08 0.20 14.42
C LEU A 278 -17.60 0.99 15.63
N LYS A 279 -18.31 0.32 16.55
CA LYS A 279 -18.76 0.96 17.79
C LYS A 279 -17.60 1.53 18.61
N LYS A 280 -16.47 0.80 18.67
CA LYS A 280 -15.25 1.27 19.33
C LYS A 280 -14.65 2.45 18.56
N LEU A 281 -14.57 2.36 17.23
CA LEU A 281 -14.09 3.45 16.37
C LEU A 281 -14.86 4.75 16.63
N TYR A 282 -16.19 4.71 16.58
CA TYR A 282 -17.02 5.89 16.77
C TYR A 282 -16.92 6.45 18.19
N ALA A 283 -16.82 5.60 19.21
CA ALA A 283 -16.57 6.05 20.58
C ALA A 283 -15.22 6.79 20.71
N GLN A 284 -14.15 6.25 20.12
CA GLN A 284 -12.82 6.86 20.15
C GLN A 284 -12.81 8.20 19.40
N LEU A 285 -13.32 8.21 18.16
CA LEU A 285 -13.43 9.42 17.35
C LEU A 285 -14.33 10.49 18.01
N GLY A 286 -15.43 10.08 18.62
CA GLY A 286 -16.37 10.96 19.32
C GLY A 286 -15.80 11.56 20.61
N SER A 287 -14.75 10.96 21.18
CA SER A 287 -14.06 11.46 22.37
C SER A 287 -12.98 12.51 22.06
N LEU A 288 -12.57 12.65 20.80
CA LEU A 288 -11.49 13.57 20.40
C LEU A 288 -11.83 15.02 20.76
N LYS A 289 -10.83 15.84 21.09
CA LYS A 289 -11.06 17.28 21.37
C LYS A 289 -11.50 18.09 20.15
N ALA A 290 -11.45 17.52 18.94
CA ALA A 290 -11.79 18.15 17.68
C ALA A 290 -13.14 18.87 17.69
N LYS A 291 -13.22 19.97 16.93
CA LYS A 291 -14.48 20.68 16.64
C LYS A 291 -15.45 19.79 15.88
N GLN A 292 -14.93 19.08 14.87
CA GLN A 292 -15.68 18.15 14.05
C GLN A 292 -14.80 16.98 13.61
N VAL A 293 -15.43 15.83 13.41
CA VAL A 293 -14.79 14.62 12.89
C VAL A 293 -15.58 14.14 11.67
N ILE A 294 -14.93 14.08 10.52
CA ILE A 294 -15.54 13.59 9.28
C ILE A 294 -15.05 12.17 9.06
N VAL A 295 -15.98 11.25 8.89
CA VAL A 295 -15.70 9.83 8.70
C VAL A 295 -16.22 9.42 7.34
N ALA A 296 -15.36 8.84 6.50
CA ALA A 296 -15.72 8.26 5.22
C ALA A 296 -15.32 6.79 5.19
N LEU A 297 -16.30 5.90 5.07
CA LEU A 297 -16.12 4.45 5.03
C LEU A 297 -16.50 3.91 3.66
N ASP A 298 -15.50 3.53 2.87
CA ASP A 298 -15.68 2.78 1.64
C ASP A 298 -15.52 1.28 1.88
N SER A 299 -16.52 0.73 2.57
CA SER A 299 -16.56 -0.66 3.01
C SER A 299 -18.00 -1.18 3.08
N CYS A 300 -18.19 -2.49 3.03
CA CYS A 300 -19.50 -3.13 3.21
C CYS A 300 -19.55 -3.92 4.51
N PHE A 301 -20.70 -3.88 5.17
CA PHE A 301 -20.95 -4.64 6.41
C PHE A 301 -22.12 -5.63 6.26
N SER A 302 -22.58 -5.88 5.03
CA SER A 302 -23.71 -6.76 4.73
C SER A 302 -23.39 -8.25 4.91
N GLY A 303 -22.10 -8.61 4.97
CA GLY A 303 -21.63 -9.98 4.91
C GLY A 303 -21.73 -10.61 3.51
N THR A 304 -22.05 -9.84 2.47
CA THR A 304 -22.32 -10.37 1.14
C THR A 304 -21.48 -9.69 0.06
N GLY A 305 -20.29 -10.22 -0.22
CA GLY A 305 -19.46 -9.82 -1.36
C GLY A 305 -19.03 -8.35 -1.39
N GLY A 306 -18.43 -7.92 -2.52
CA GLY A 306 -17.85 -6.59 -2.65
C GLY A 306 -16.75 -6.35 -1.60
N ARG A 307 -16.87 -5.29 -0.83
CA ARG A 307 -15.97 -5.02 0.31
C ARG A 307 -16.48 -5.60 1.64
N SER A 308 -17.35 -6.61 1.62
CA SER A 308 -17.78 -7.35 2.82
C SER A 308 -17.22 -8.76 2.83
N ILE A 309 -16.74 -9.21 4.00
CA ILE A 309 -16.26 -10.58 4.20
C ILE A 309 -16.93 -11.24 5.42
N LEU A 310 -17.04 -12.56 5.35
CA LEU A 310 -17.54 -13.42 6.42
C LEU A 310 -16.57 -14.57 6.66
N ALA A 311 -16.64 -15.15 7.85
CA ALA A 311 -16.01 -16.44 8.13
C ALA A 311 -16.59 -17.52 7.20
N GLU A 312 -15.76 -18.47 6.77
CA GLU A 312 -16.20 -19.54 5.87
C GLU A 312 -17.32 -20.36 6.51
N GLY A 313 -18.39 -20.63 5.76
CA GLY A 313 -19.56 -21.36 6.24
C GLY A 313 -20.52 -20.57 7.14
N THR A 314 -20.23 -19.30 7.43
CA THR A 314 -21.12 -18.46 8.26
C THR A 314 -22.14 -17.69 7.43
N ARG A 315 -23.30 -17.41 8.04
CA ARG A 315 -24.30 -16.45 7.56
C ARG A 315 -24.63 -15.53 8.72
N PRO A 316 -24.83 -14.22 8.51
CA PRO A 316 -25.25 -13.33 9.58
C PRO A 316 -26.56 -13.86 10.19
N LEU A 317 -26.58 -14.12 11.50
CA LEU A 317 -27.77 -14.61 12.21
C LEU A 317 -28.81 -13.51 12.43
N VAL A 318 -28.41 -12.25 12.25
CA VAL A 318 -29.27 -11.08 12.40
C VAL A 318 -29.57 -10.40 11.07
N ASN A 319 -30.78 -9.87 10.96
CA ASN A 319 -31.26 -9.16 9.78
C ASN A 319 -30.80 -7.68 9.71
N GLN A 320 -30.10 -7.22 10.75
CA GLN A 320 -29.62 -5.84 10.88
C GLN A 320 -28.22 -5.83 11.49
N VAL A 321 -27.32 -5.13 10.81
CA VAL A 321 -25.96 -4.84 11.28
C VAL A 321 -25.95 -3.38 11.72
N ASP A 322 -25.54 -3.13 12.97
CA ASP A 322 -25.46 -1.76 13.48
C ASP A 322 -24.17 -1.09 12.99
N THR A 323 -24.32 -0.19 12.03
CA THR A 323 -23.26 0.66 11.50
C THR A 323 -23.45 2.13 11.92
N SER A 324 -24.37 2.40 12.85
CA SER A 324 -24.78 3.77 13.17
C SER A 324 -23.80 4.45 14.13
N VAL A 325 -23.66 5.77 13.99
CA VAL A 325 -22.77 6.59 14.83
C VAL A 325 -23.44 7.04 16.13
N GLY A 326 -24.74 6.75 16.29
CA GLY A 326 -25.56 7.25 17.40
C GLY A 326 -26.00 8.71 17.21
N SER A 327 -27.04 9.13 17.92
CA SER A 327 -27.60 10.49 17.82
C SER A 327 -26.87 11.47 18.74
N GLY A 328 -26.43 12.60 18.18
CA GLY A 328 -25.83 13.71 18.92
C GLY A 328 -24.31 13.58 19.08
N GLY A 329 -23.55 14.33 18.29
CA GLY A 329 -22.10 14.35 18.36
C GLY A 329 -21.46 15.20 17.28
N LYS A 330 -20.14 15.31 17.34
CA LYS A 330 -19.28 16.03 16.37
C LYS A 330 -18.89 15.19 15.16
N ILE A 331 -19.41 13.97 15.05
CA ILE A 331 -19.10 13.06 13.94
C ILE A 331 -20.09 13.28 12.81
N THR A 332 -19.57 13.37 11.59
CA THR A 332 -20.32 13.32 10.33
C THR A 332 -19.84 12.08 9.56
N LEU A 333 -20.71 11.10 9.35
CA LEU A 333 -20.37 9.85 8.67
C LEU A 333 -20.93 9.82 7.26
N PHE A 334 -20.06 9.46 6.31
CA PHE A 334 -20.40 9.00 4.98
C PHE A 334 -20.04 7.52 4.86
N ALA A 335 -21.02 6.66 4.61
CA ALA A 335 -20.79 5.25 4.30
C ALA A 335 -21.12 4.96 2.84
N ALA A 336 -20.34 4.08 2.21
CA ALA A 336 -20.43 3.83 0.77
C ALA A 336 -21.69 3.10 0.32
N ALA A 337 -22.32 2.33 1.21
CA ALA A 337 -23.52 1.57 0.94
C ALA A 337 -24.36 1.46 2.22
N SER A 338 -25.66 1.25 2.07
CA SER A 338 -26.51 0.87 3.20
C SER A 338 -26.12 -0.53 3.71
N PRO A 339 -26.45 -0.89 4.96
CA PRO A 339 -25.98 -2.15 5.57
C PRO A 339 -26.36 -3.44 4.82
N LYS A 340 -27.29 -3.39 3.87
CA LYS A 340 -27.76 -4.56 3.08
C LYS A 340 -27.22 -4.58 1.64
N GLU A 341 -26.57 -3.50 1.22
CA GLU A 341 -26.10 -3.32 -0.15
C GLU A 341 -24.59 -3.58 -0.26
N VAL A 342 -24.13 -3.76 -1.49
CA VAL A 342 -22.76 -4.12 -1.82
C VAL A 342 -22.11 -2.98 -2.60
N THR A 343 -20.90 -2.59 -2.22
CA THR A 343 -20.11 -1.59 -2.94
C THR A 343 -19.57 -2.18 -4.22
N ALA A 344 -19.59 -1.39 -5.29
CA ALA A 344 -18.97 -1.71 -6.56
C ALA A 344 -17.84 -0.74 -6.92
N THR A 345 -17.09 -1.12 -7.95
CA THR A 345 -15.92 -0.39 -8.44
C THR A 345 -16.17 0.16 -9.85
N LEU A 346 -15.58 1.30 -10.18
CA LEU A 346 -15.45 1.81 -11.54
C LEU A 346 -14.11 1.35 -12.13
N LYS A 347 -14.08 0.20 -12.80
CA LYS A 347 -12.83 -0.39 -13.33
C LYS A 347 -12.06 0.55 -14.26
N GLU A 348 -12.78 1.28 -15.11
CA GLU A 348 -12.19 2.26 -16.04
C GLU A 348 -11.51 3.43 -15.31
N GLN A 349 -11.99 3.75 -14.11
CA GLN A 349 -11.41 4.79 -13.25
C GLN A 349 -10.40 4.21 -12.26
N GLY A 350 -10.43 2.90 -12.01
CA GLY A 350 -9.58 2.25 -11.02
C GLY A 350 -9.88 2.67 -9.58
N HIS A 351 -11.16 2.87 -9.24
CA HIS A 351 -11.60 3.32 -7.91
C HIS A 351 -12.92 2.67 -7.48
N GLY A 352 -13.22 2.68 -6.18
CA GLY A 352 -14.57 2.42 -5.67
C GLY A 352 -15.57 3.47 -6.19
N ILE A 353 -16.82 3.08 -6.50
CA ILE A 353 -17.85 4.04 -6.98
C ILE A 353 -18.06 5.16 -5.96
N PHE A 354 -18.12 4.82 -4.67
CA PHE A 354 -18.27 5.80 -3.60
C PHE A 354 -17.08 6.74 -3.56
N THR A 355 -15.86 6.21 -3.42
CA THR A 355 -14.65 7.05 -3.34
C THR A 355 -14.51 7.95 -4.56
N TYR A 356 -14.78 7.44 -5.76
CA TYR A 356 -14.74 8.23 -6.98
C TYR A 356 -15.61 9.48 -6.89
N TYR A 357 -16.91 9.32 -6.64
CA TYR A 357 -17.81 10.48 -6.56
C TYR A 357 -17.61 11.30 -5.29
N PHE A 358 -17.25 10.68 -4.16
CA PHE A 358 -16.97 11.39 -2.91
C PHE A 358 -15.81 12.38 -3.10
N LEU A 359 -14.71 11.95 -3.72
CA LEU A 359 -13.56 12.82 -3.98
C LEU A 359 -13.84 13.86 -5.08
N LYS A 360 -14.64 13.56 -6.11
CA LYS A 360 -15.12 14.59 -7.06
C LYS A 360 -15.96 15.67 -6.40
N GLY A 361 -16.86 15.24 -5.52
CA GLY A 361 -17.68 16.13 -4.71
C GLY A 361 -16.81 17.06 -3.86
N LEU A 362 -15.90 16.50 -3.07
CA LEU A 362 -14.93 17.24 -2.25
C LEU A 362 -14.00 18.14 -3.07
N GLY A 363 -13.64 17.73 -4.29
CA GLY A 363 -12.84 18.50 -5.24
C GLY A 363 -13.57 19.70 -5.85
N GLY A 364 -14.84 19.93 -5.49
CA GLY A 364 -15.59 21.13 -5.85
C GLY A 364 -16.86 20.88 -6.67
N GLU A 365 -17.14 19.64 -7.11
CA GLU A 365 -18.38 19.37 -7.84
C GLU A 365 -19.64 19.42 -6.95
N ALA A 366 -19.48 19.25 -5.64
CA ALA A 366 -20.57 19.41 -4.66
C ALA A 366 -20.65 20.83 -4.08
N LYS A 367 -19.95 21.80 -4.67
CA LYS A 367 -19.87 23.18 -4.16
C LYS A 367 -21.21 23.90 -4.30
N GLY A 368 -21.68 24.46 -3.19
CA GLY A 368 -22.82 25.37 -3.14
C GLY A 368 -22.53 26.69 -3.83
N LYS A 369 -23.58 27.50 -4.02
CA LYS A 369 -23.46 28.83 -4.67
C LYS A 369 -22.56 29.81 -3.89
N ASP A 370 -22.45 29.63 -2.58
CA ASP A 370 -21.63 30.43 -1.68
C ASP A 370 -20.18 29.94 -1.54
N GLY A 371 -19.81 28.90 -2.32
CA GLY A 371 -18.48 28.31 -2.29
C GLY A 371 -18.28 27.23 -1.22
N SER A 372 -19.25 27.00 -0.34
CA SER A 372 -19.16 25.97 0.71
C SER A 372 -19.50 24.57 0.17
N ILE A 373 -18.95 23.55 0.81
CA ILE A 373 -19.41 22.17 0.73
C ILE A 373 -19.86 21.78 2.14
N THR A 374 -21.16 21.66 2.34
CA THR A 374 -21.74 21.10 3.57
C THR A 374 -21.87 19.58 3.45
N ALA A 375 -22.01 18.88 4.57
CA ALA A 375 -22.17 17.43 4.54
C ALA A 375 -23.44 17.01 3.79
N GLN A 376 -24.55 17.72 4.03
CA GLN A 376 -25.81 17.53 3.32
C GLN A 376 -25.67 17.82 1.82
N GLY A 377 -24.97 18.90 1.43
CA GLY A 377 -24.73 19.22 0.04
C GLY A 377 -23.89 18.16 -0.68
N LEU A 378 -22.83 17.66 -0.01
CA LEU A 378 -22.02 16.56 -0.51
C LEU A 378 -22.84 15.28 -0.68
N TYR A 379 -23.71 14.95 0.28
CA TYR A 379 -24.59 13.79 0.18
C TYR A 379 -25.62 13.91 -0.96
N GLN A 380 -26.23 15.08 -1.14
CA GLN A 380 -27.16 15.35 -2.25
C GLN A 380 -26.49 15.21 -3.62
N TYR A 381 -25.21 15.58 -3.74
CA TYR A 381 -24.40 15.33 -4.92
C TYR A 381 -24.07 13.85 -5.10
N LEU A 382 -23.64 13.19 -4.01
CA LEU A 382 -23.11 11.84 -4.00
C LEU A 382 -24.17 10.78 -4.32
N LYS A 383 -25.33 10.85 -3.65
CA LYS A 383 -26.38 9.83 -3.72
C LYS A 383 -26.84 9.49 -5.14
N PRO A 384 -27.32 10.44 -5.97
CA PRO A 384 -27.80 10.10 -7.31
C PRO A 384 -26.69 9.56 -8.22
N LYS A 385 -25.44 10.00 -8.05
CA LYS A 385 -24.31 9.55 -8.88
C LYS A 385 -23.87 8.13 -8.56
N VAL A 386 -23.77 7.80 -7.27
CA VAL A 386 -23.45 6.45 -6.81
C VAL A 386 -24.54 5.48 -7.26
N GLN A 387 -25.81 5.84 -7.08
CA GLN A 387 -26.95 5.01 -7.50
C GLN A 387 -26.99 4.79 -9.02
N ASP A 388 -26.81 5.86 -9.83
CA ASP A 388 -26.76 5.73 -11.29
C ASP A 388 -25.62 4.79 -11.73
N ALA A 389 -24.40 5.02 -11.23
CA ALA A 389 -23.24 4.22 -11.59
C ALA A 389 -23.36 2.75 -11.18
N ALA A 390 -23.91 2.47 -9.99
CA ALA A 390 -24.13 1.11 -9.53
C ALA A 390 -25.23 0.40 -10.34
N SER A 391 -26.32 1.10 -10.67
CA SER A 391 -27.44 0.54 -11.43
C SER A 391 -27.01 0.11 -12.85
N ARG A 392 -26.07 0.83 -13.49
CA ARG A 392 -25.45 0.45 -14.77
C ARG A 392 -24.65 -0.85 -14.70
N GLN A 393 -24.31 -1.30 -13.50
CA GLN A 393 -23.67 -2.60 -13.24
C GLN A 393 -24.64 -3.64 -12.68
N ASN A 394 -25.96 -3.39 -12.75
CA ASN A 394 -27.02 -4.23 -12.16
C ASN A 394 -26.86 -4.43 -10.65
N ARG A 395 -26.51 -3.37 -9.93
CA ARG A 395 -26.31 -3.37 -8.48
C ARG A 395 -27.03 -2.21 -7.83
N ASP A 396 -27.46 -2.41 -6.59
CA ASP A 396 -27.91 -1.36 -5.70
C ASP A 396 -26.76 -0.92 -4.80
N GLN A 397 -26.50 0.38 -4.78
CA GLN A 397 -25.56 1.01 -3.86
C GLN A 397 -26.09 2.39 -3.50
N THR A 398 -26.53 2.54 -2.25
CA THR A 398 -27.06 3.78 -1.71
C THR A 398 -26.11 4.28 -0.62
N PRO A 399 -25.38 5.39 -0.84
CA PRO A 399 -24.54 5.94 0.21
C PRO A 399 -25.41 6.43 1.37
N VAL A 400 -24.82 6.48 2.56
CA VAL A 400 -25.49 6.89 3.80
C VAL A 400 -24.79 8.12 4.37
N LEU A 401 -25.58 9.07 4.86
CA LEU A 401 -25.13 10.21 5.68
C LEU A 401 -25.76 10.09 7.06
N GLU A 402 -24.93 10.13 8.11
CA GLU A 402 -25.36 10.19 9.51
C GLU A 402 -24.59 11.27 10.29
N GLY A 403 -25.15 11.69 11.43
CA GLY A 403 -24.52 12.66 12.32
C GLY A 403 -24.80 14.12 11.95
N ALA A 404 -23.79 14.99 12.00
CA ALA A 404 -23.95 16.43 11.82
C ALA A 404 -24.12 16.84 10.34
N ALA A 405 -25.29 16.60 9.76
CA ALA A 405 -25.58 16.84 8.34
C ALA A 405 -25.34 18.29 7.85
N GLU A 406 -25.46 19.29 8.73
CA GLU A 406 -25.24 20.70 8.37
C GLU A 406 -23.78 21.18 8.57
N SER A 407 -22.85 20.28 8.93
CA SER A 407 -21.45 20.64 9.11
C SER A 407 -20.80 21.09 7.80
N GLU A 408 -20.12 22.24 7.79
CA GLU A 408 -19.27 22.66 6.68
C GLU A 408 -18.00 21.78 6.64
N ILE A 409 -17.82 21.06 5.53
CA ILE A 409 -16.66 20.20 5.28
C ILE A 409 -15.48 21.03 4.80
N THR A 410 -15.73 21.91 3.84
CA THR A 410 -14.73 22.81 3.27
C THR A 410 -15.39 23.99 2.55
N ARG A 411 -14.60 25.01 2.21
CA ARG A 411 -15.04 26.17 1.45
C ARG A 411 -13.97 26.57 0.43
N PHE A 412 -14.38 26.69 -0.82
CA PHE A 412 -13.57 27.24 -1.90
C PHE A 412 -13.88 28.74 -2.05
N LYS A 413 -12.83 29.55 -2.14
CA LYS A 413 -12.95 30.99 -2.36
C LYS A 413 -13.24 31.33 -3.81
#